data_AF-A0A934M6Z6-F1
#
_entry.id   AF-A0A934M6Z6-F1
#
_cell.length_a   1.000
_cell.length_b   1.000
_cell.length_c   1.000
_cell.angle_alpha   90.00
_cell.angle_beta   90.00
_cell.angle_gamma   90.00
#
_symmetry.space_group_name_H-M   'P 1'
#
loop_
_entity.id
_entity.type
_entity.pdbx_description
1 polymer ?
#
loop_
_entity_poly.entity_id
_entity_poly.type
_entity_poly.pdbx_seq_one_letter_code
_entity_poly.pdbx_strand_id
1 'polypeptide(L)'
;MLAEDIEMLIKETPDFIVMDYPFGYRHNLIAKYIDYSIFIDTPLDIALARRIIRDYDNTTIGNIFDDMNHYLTQGRNAYLYGLDSTKLSADFVVDGSKSVSDIVTIIIKKILHINCTK
;
A
#
# COMPACT_ATOMS: atom_id res chain seq x y z
N MET A 1 3.26 16.50 -11.52
CA MET A 1 2.57 16.13 -10.24
C MET A 1 1.81 14.84 -10.47
N LEU A 2 1.62 13.97 -9.47
CA LEU A 2 1.01 12.64 -9.67
C LEU A 2 -0.28 12.64 -10.51
N ALA A 3 -1.16 13.63 -10.33
CA ALA A 3 -2.38 13.75 -11.14
C ALA A 3 -2.09 13.97 -12.63
N GLU A 4 -1.11 14.80 -12.96
CA GLU A 4 -0.67 15.05 -14.34
C GLU A 4 -0.02 13.79 -14.94
N ASP A 5 0.74 13.04 -14.12
CA ASP A 5 1.37 11.79 -14.54
C ASP A 5 0.31 10.73 -14.90
N ILE A 6 -0.76 10.62 -14.10
CA ILE A 6 -1.91 9.76 -14.38
C ILE A 6 -2.62 10.21 -15.66
N GLU A 7 -2.89 11.52 -15.81
CA GLU A 7 -3.53 12.07 -17.01
C GLU A 7 -2.73 11.85 -18.29
N MET A 8 -1.39 11.87 -18.21
CA MET A 8 -0.53 11.50 -19.33
C MET A 8 -0.61 10.01 -19.65
N LEU A 9 -0.54 9.13 -18.64
CA LEU A 9 -0.66 7.69 -18.84
C LEU A 9 -2.01 7.29 -19.43
N ILE A 10 -3.11 7.91 -19.02
CA ILE A 10 -4.44 7.64 -19.57
C ILE A 10 -4.48 7.89 -21.10
N LYS A 11 -3.74 8.88 -21.60
CA LYS A 11 -3.67 9.18 -23.05
C LYS A 11 -2.97 8.08 -23.85
N GLU A 12 -2.09 7.31 -23.21
CA GLU A 12 -1.44 6.13 -23.82
C GLU A 12 -2.38 4.91 -23.86
N THR A 13 -3.61 5.04 -23.35
CA THR A 13 -4.66 3.99 -23.36
C THR A 13 -4.20 2.63 -22.80
N PRO A 14 -3.55 2.57 -21.62
CA PRO A 14 -3.16 1.30 -21.02
C PRO A 14 -4.40 0.50 -20.59
N ASP A 15 -4.30 -0.84 -20.63
CA ASP A 15 -5.34 -1.70 -20.07
C ASP A 15 -5.50 -1.50 -18.55
N PHE A 16 -4.39 -1.23 -17.85
CA PHE A 16 -4.37 -0.99 -16.40
C PHE A 16 -3.29 0.03 -16.02
N ILE A 17 -3.60 0.83 -15.01
CA ILE A 17 -2.62 1.63 -14.26
C ILE A 17 -2.62 1.10 -12.83
N VAL A 18 -1.48 0.56 -12.38
CA VAL A 18 -1.30 0.10 -11.00
C VAL A 18 -0.52 1.15 -10.24
N MET A 19 -1.08 1.62 -9.14
CA MET A 19 -0.46 2.64 -8.29
C MET A 19 -0.12 2.07 -6.91
N ASP A 20 1.16 2.10 -6.54
CA ASP A 20 1.56 1.96 -5.14
C ASP A 20 1.30 3.30 -4.42
N TYR A 21 0.10 3.41 -3.85
CA TYR A 21 -0.42 4.67 -3.34
C TYR A 21 -1.06 4.50 -1.95
N PRO A 22 -0.44 5.04 -0.88
CA PRO A 22 -0.83 4.73 0.50
C PRO A 22 -2.14 5.40 0.96
N PHE A 23 -2.70 6.31 0.17
CA PHE A 23 -3.84 7.15 0.59
C PHE A 23 -5.19 6.68 0.03
N GLY A 24 -5.22 5.71 -0.89
CA GLY A 24 -6.47 5.25 -1.52
C GLY A 24 -7.34 6.43 -1.99
N TYR A 25 -8.62 6.43 -1.63
CA TYR A 25 -9.58 7.47 -2.02
C TYR A 25 -9.46 8.79 -1.25
N ARG A 26 -8.56 8.92 -0.28
CA ARG A 26 -8.56 10.07 0.63
C ARG A 26 -8.17 11.39 -0.01
N HIS A 27 -7.40 11.35 -1.08
CA HIS A 27 -6.95 12.56 -1.77
C HIS A 27 -7.84 12.83 -2.98
N ASN A 28 -8.80 13.75 -2.83
CA ASN A 28 -9.85 14.01 -3.83
C ASN A 28 -9.33 14.24 -5.26
N LEU A 29 -8.16 14.87 -5.42
CA LEU A 29 -7.55 15.10 -6.73
C LEU A 29 -7.12 13.82 -7.44
N ILE A 30 -6.78 12.77 -6.68
CA ILE A 30 -6.33 11.48 -7.19
C ILE A 30 -7.47 10.45 -7.17
N ALA A 31 -8.36 10.53 -6.18
CA ALA A 31 -9.46 9.59 -5.97
C ALA A 31 -10.35 9.43 -7.22
N LYS A 32 -10.54 10.49 -8.00
CA LYS A 32 -11.30 10.47 -9.27
C LYS A 32 -10.70 9.55 -10.35
N TYR A 33 -9.44 9.13 -10.20
CA TYR A 33 -8.75 8.22 -11.11
C TYR A 33 -8.67 6.79 -10.58
N ILE A 34 -9.21 6.51 -9.39
CA ILE A 34 -9.15 5.19 -8.78
C ILE A 34 -10.47 4.47 -9.06
N ASP A 35 -10.43 3.46 -9.91
CA ASP A 35 -11.57 2.55 -10.13
C ASP A 35 -11.71 1.48 -9.05
N TYR A 36 -10.59 1.11 -8.41
CA TYR A 36 -10.53 0.05 -7.42
C TYR A 36 -9.34 0.23 -6.48
N SER A 37 -9.57 0.14 -5.18
CA SER A 37 -8.54 0.26 -4.14
C SER A 37 -8.36 -1.05 -3.38
N ILE A 38 -7.11 -1.49 -3.27
CA ILE A 38 -6.72 -2.69 -2.54
C ILE A 38 -5.81 -2.29 -1.38
N PHE A 39 -6.16 -2.71 -0.16
CA PHE A 39 -5.34 -2.50 1.03
C PHE A 39 -4.65 -3.79 1.44
N ILE A 40 -3.33 -3.77 1.60
CA ILE A 40 -2.53 -4.90 2.09
C ILE A 40 -2.40 -4.77 3.61
N ASP A 41 -3.26 -5.48 4.33
CA ASP A 41 -3.35 -5.43 5.79
C ASP A 41 -2.25 -6.30 6.43
N THR A 42 -1.10 -5.70 6.68
CA THR A 42 0.05 -6.37 7.27
C THR A 42 0.11 -6.07 8.77
N PRO A 43 0.10 -7.08 9.66
CA PRO A 43 0.31 -6.86 11.09
C PRO A 43 1.56 -5.99 11.36
N LEU A 44 1.44 -5.05 12.30
CA LEU A 44 2.46 -4.02 12.57
C LEU A 44 3.82 -4.62 12.93
N ASP A 45 3.83 -5.69 13.71
CA ASP A 45 5.01 -6.46 14.09
C ASP A 45 5.70 -7.10 12.87
N ILE A 46 4.93 -7.69 11.95
CA ILE A 46 5.44 -8.23 10.68
C ILE A 46 5.99 -7.10 9.79
N ALA A 47 5.26 -6.00 9.65
CA ALA A 47 5.69 -4.86 8.85
C ALA A 47 7.00 -4.24 9.38
N LEU A 48 7.10 -4.09 10.71
CA LEU A 48 8.28 -3.58 11.37
C LEU A 48 9.47 -4.53 11.22
N ALA A 49 9.28 -5.83 11.47
CA ALA A 49 10.34 -6.82 11.30
C ALA A 49 10.89 -6.85 9.87
N ARG A 50 9.99 -6.85 8.86
CA ARG A 50 10.38 -6.77 7.44
C ARG A 50 11.15 -5.49 7.13
N ARG A 51 10.71 -4.34 7.67
CA ARG A 51 11.41 -3.05 7.49
C ARG A 51 12.82 -3.08 8.07
N ILE A 52 12.97 -3.55 9.31
CA ILE A 52 14.28 -3.61 9.97
C ILE A 52 15.23 -4.54 9.22
N ILE A 53 14.77 -5.74 8.84
CA ILE A 53 15.60 -6.68 8.07
C ILE A 53 16.02 -6.08 6.72
N ARG A 54 15.09 -5.42 6.02
CA ARG A 54 15.35 -4.83 4.69
C ARG A 54 16.33 -3.66 4.74
N ASP A 55 16.14 -2.76 5.70
CA ASP A 55 16.84 -1.46 5.69
C ASP A 55 18.16 -1.49 6.48
N TYR A 56 18.35 -2.48 7.38
CA TYR A 56 19.46 -2.49 8.34
C TYR A 56 20.44 -3.68 8.23
N ASP A 57 20.32 -4.52 7.19
CA ASP A 57 21.16 -5.72 6.98
C ASP A 57 22.68 -5.43 7.00
N ASN A 58 23.09 -4.20 6.66
CA ASN A 58 24.49 -3.77 6.60
C ASN A 58 24.79 -2.52 7.46
N THR A 59 24.10 -2.36 8.60
CA THR A 59 24.22 -1.15 9.45
C THR A 59 24.63 -1.46 10.89
N THR A 60 24.83 -0.44 11.72
CA THR A 60 25.09 -0.61 13.15
C THR A 60 23.79 -0.81 13.93
N ILE A 61 23.88 -1.49 15.08
CA ILE A 61 22.75 -1.63 16.01
C ILE A 61 22.22 -0.28 16.52
N GLY A 62 23.07 0.76 16.57
CA GLY A 62 22.67 2.12 16.95
C GLY A 62 21.62 2.70 16.00
N ASN A 63 21.81 2.51 14.70
CA ASN A 63 20.85 2.98 13.69
C ASN A 63 19.49 2.28 13.83
N ILE A 64 19.48 1.00 14.23
CA ILE A 64 18.24 0.27 14.52
C ILE A 64 17.53 0.90 15.72
N PHE A 65 18.24 1.23 16.81
CA PHE A 65 17.64 1.87 17.98
C PHE A 65 17.05 3.24 17.65
N ASP A 66 17.74 4.04 16.84
CA ASP A 66 17.26 5.35 16.41
C ASP A 66 15.96 5.23 15.59
N ASP A 67 15.88 4.26 14.67
CA ASP A 67 14.65 4.01 13.88
C ASP A 67 13.51 3.47 14.73
N MET A 68 13.81 2.61 15.71
CA MET A 68 12.81 2.10 16.65
C MET A 68 12.26 3.23 17.53
N ASN A 69 13.10 4.18 17.96
CA ASN A 69 12.65 5.39 18.67
C ASN A 69 11.77 6.27 17.75
N HIS A 70 12.16 6.43 16.49
CA HIS A 70 11.35 7.17 15.51
C HIS A 70 10.00 6.47 15.23
N TYR A 71 9.98 5.15 15.16
CA TYR A 71 8.77 4.35 15.01
C TYR A 71 7.80 4.56 16.17
N LEU A 72 8.30 4.51 17.41
CA LEU A 72 7.47 4.69 18.61
C LEU A 72 6.90 6.09 18.72
N THR A 73 7.65 7.11 18.30
CA THR A 73 7.25 8.52 18.41
C THR A 73 6.39 9.01 17.25
N GLN A 74 6.65 8.53 16.03
CA GLN A 74 6.01 9.03 14.81
C GLN A 74 5.49 7.93 13.89
N GLY A 75 6.35 6.99 13.48
CA GLY A 75 6.03 6.03 12.42
C GLY A 75 4.79 5.17 12.68
N ARG A 76 4.60 4.71 13.92
CA ARG A 76 3.44 3.91 14.33
C ARG A 76 2.12 4.67 14.17
N ASN A 77 2.11 5.96 14.51
CA ASN A 77 0.89 6.77 14.46
C ASN A 77 0.40 6.95 13.01
N ALA A 78 1.31 7.13 12.05
CA ALA A 78 0.97 7.20 10.64
C ALA A 78 0.34 5.89 10.13
N TYR A 79 0.87 4.75 10.56
CA TYR A 79 0.32 3.44 10.19
C TYR A 79 -1.08 3.21 10.76
N LEU A 80 -1.26 3.45 12.07
CA LEU A 80 -2.56 3.33 12.73
C LEU A 80 -3.61 4.23 12.08
N TYR A 81 -3.23 5.46 11.75
CA TYR A 81 -4.09 6.37 11.00
C TYR A 81 -4.47 5.82 9.62
N GLY A 82 -3.56 5.14 8.93
CA GLY A 82 -3.84 4.45 7.66
C GLY A 82 -4.87 3.32 7.81
N LEU A 83 -4.85 2.59 8.92
CA LEU A 83 -5.88 1.57 9.23
C LEU A 83 -7.25 2.20 9.45
N ASP A 84 -7.32 3.29 10.21
CA ASP A 84 -8.61 3.93 10.54
C ASP A 84 -9.17 4.79 9.42
N SER A 85 -8.40 5.03 8.35
CA SER A 85 -8.81 5.89 7.24
C SER A 85 -8.81 5.17 5.89
N THR A 86 -7.65 4.76 5.40
CA THR A 86 -7.52 4.19 4.05
C THR A 86 -8.11 2.78 3.99
N LYS A 87 -7.80 1.91 4.96
CA LYS A 87 -8.28 0.51 4.97
C LYS A 87 -9.80 0.41 4.99
N LEU A 88 -10.48 1.25 5.79
CA LEU A 88 -11.94 1.25 5.87
C LEU A 88 -12.63 1.63 4.54
N SER A 89 -11.95 2.44 3.72
CA SER A 89 -12.46 2.87 2.42
C SER A 89 -12.05 1.98 1.24
N ALA A 90 -11.21 0.97 1.47
CA ALA A 90 -10.72 0.10 0.40
C ALA A 90 -11.81 -0.88 -0.06
N ASP A 91 -11.87 -1.14 -1.37
CA ASP A 91 -12.84 -2.09 -1.95
C ASP A 91 -12.47 -3.54 -1.64
N PHE A 92 -11.19 -3.80 -1.37
CA PHE A 92 -10.70 -5.11 -0.99
C PHE A 92 -9.52 -5.01 -0.04
N VAL A 93 -9.54 -5.87 0.99
CA VAL A 93 -8.44 -6.00 1.96
C VAL A 93 -7.84 -7.39 1.81
N VAL A 94 -6.54 -7.45 1.56
CA VAL A 94 -5.78 -8.71 1.49
C VAL A 94 -4.90 -8.84 2.72
N ASP A 95 -4.85 -10.05 3.28
CA ASP A 95 -3.97 -10.39 4.40
C ASP A 95 -2.50 -10.31 3.97
N GLY A 96 -1.80 -9.30 4.50
CA GLY A 96 -0.40 -9.00 4.21
C GLY A 96 0.61 -9.88 4.93
N SER A 97 0.16 -10.77 5.83
CA SER A 97 1.04 -11.77 6.47
C SER A 97 1.44 -12.90 5.52
N LYS A 98 0.71 -13.08 4.41
CA LYS A 98 0.96 -14.12 3.40
C LYS A 98 2.26 -13.88 2.62
N SER A 99 2.66 -14.89 1.85
CA SER A 99 3.76 -14.75 0.90
C SER A 99 3.40 -13.77 -0.22
N VAL A 100 4.41 -13.16 -0.84
CA VAL A 100 4.20 -12.24 -1.99
C VAL A 100 3.44 -12.94 -3.12
N SER A 101 3.78 -14.20 -3.41
CA SER A 101 3.12 -14.99 -4.47
C SER A 101 1.63 -15.21 -4.19
N ASP A 102 1.27 -15.49 -2.93
CA ASP A 102 -0.13 -15.66 -2.53
C ASP A 102 -0.90 -14.35 -2.64
N ILE A 103 -0.33 -13.24 -2.16
CA ILE A 103 -0.95 -11.92 -2.23
C ILE A 103 -1.22 -11.54 -3.68
N VAL A 104 -0.22 -11.69 -4.57
CA VAL A 104 -0.37 -11.41 -6.00
C VAL A 104 -1.45 -12.29 -6.62
N THR A 105 -1.45 -13.59 -6.32
CA THR A 105 -2.47 -14.54 -6.83
C THR A 105 -3.89 -14.13 -6.41
N ILE A 106 -4.07 -13.71 -5.16
CA ILE A 106 -5.36 -13.24 -4.63
C ILE A 106 -5.80 -11.95 -5.34
N ILE A 107 -4.88 -10.98 -5.48
CA ILE A 107 -5.16 -9.70 -6.14
C ILE A 107 -5.56 -9.90 -7.61
N ILE A 108 -4.81 -10.71 -8.36
CA ILE A 108 -5.12 -10.99 -9.78
C ILE A 108 -6.51 -11.61 -9.92
N LYS A 109 -6.84 -12.62 -9.09
CA LYS A 109 -8.18 -13.23 -9.08
C LYS A 109 -9.28 -12.20 -8.82
N LYS A 110 -9.04 -11.24 -7.92
CA LYS A 110 -10.00 -10.21 -7.58
C LYS A 110 -10.20 -9.22 -8.74
N ILE A 111 -9.12 -8.75 -9.36
CA ILE A 111 -9.15 -7.82 -10.51
C ILE A 111 -9.86 -8.45 -11.71
N LEU A 112 -9.52 -9.69 -12.06
CA LEU A 112 -10.15 -10.39 -13.18
C LEU A 112 -11.65 -10.59 -12.99
N HIS A 113 -12.09 -10.87 -11.76
CA HIS A 113 -13.52 -11.01 -11.46
C HIS A 113 -14.30 -9.72 -11.71
N ILE A 114 -13.73 -8.56 -11.36
CA ILE A 114 -14.36 -7.24 -11.57
C ILE A 114 -14.56 -6.95 -13.05
N ASN A 115 -13.55 -7.24 -13.88
CA ASN A 115 -13.62 -7.01 -15.32
C ASN A 115 -14.59 -7.93 -16.05
N CYS A 116 -14.94 -9.10 -15.49
CA CYS A 116 -16.00 -9.95 -16.05
C CYS A 116 -17.42 -9.47 -15.70
N THR A 117 -17.57 -8.59 -14.72
CA THR A 117 -18.87 -8.08 -14.24
C THR A 117 -19.20 -6.67 -14.71
N LYS A 118 -18.25 -5.97 -15.36
CA LYS A 118 -18.47 -4.70 -16.07
C LYS A 118 -18.74 -4.99 -17.54
#